data_AF-A0A0Q4F3A8-F1
#
_entry.id   AF-A0A0Q4F3A8-F1
#
_cell.length_a   1.000
_cell.length_b   1.000
_cell.length_c   1.000
_cell.angle_alpha   90.00
_cell.angle_beta   90.00
_cell.angle_gamma   90.00
#
_symmetry.space_group_name_H-M   'P 1'
#
loop_
_entity.id
_entity.type
_entity.pdbx_description
1 polymer ?
#
loop_
_entity_poly.entity_id
_entity_poly.type
_entity_poly.pdbx_seq_one_letter_code
_entity_poly.pdbx_strand_id
1 'polypeptide(L)'
;MKRQPKLTILRGLLFTYCIENTTDVEREGIIVSKDVNNPKELAELFDALTKSEYFSYREDEQQWYIDTLEHFLSTDEDFESVFYLFDTYFGDEILDKRAFMTVLLERLKIYKSEALSAKPIQDGTH
;
A
#
# COMPACT_ATOMS: atom_id res chain seq x y z
N MET A 1 -7.02 20.37 4.68
CA MET A 1 -8.34 19.72 4.91
C MET A 1 -8.10 18.23 5.01
N LYS A 2 -8.66 17.54 6.02
CA LYS A 2 -8.61 16.07 6.05
C LYS A 2 -9.58 15.53 5.00
N ARG A 3 -9.07 14.71 4.08
CA ARG A 3 -9.90 14.06 3.05
C ARG A 3 -10.69 12.94 3.72
N GLN A 4 -11.94 12.76 3.34
CA GLN A 4 -12.78 11.69 3.89
C GLN A 4 -12.22 10.32 3.49
N PRO A 5 -12.15 9.32 4.40
CA PRO A 5 -11.78 7.95 4.07
C PRO A 5 -12.61 7.38 2.92
N LYS A 6 -11.94 6.74 1.94
CA LYS A 6 -12.61 6.13 0.79
C LYS A 6 -11.86 4.88 0.33
N LEU A 7 -12.52 3.72 0.32
CA LEU A 7 -11.93 2.45 -0.13
C LEU A 7 -11.36 2.52 -1.55
N THR A 8 -11.99 3.30 -2.44
CA THR A 8 -11.57 3.42 -3.84
C THR A 8 -10.15 3.96 -4.02
N ILE A 9 -9.63 4.72 -3.05
CA ILE A 9 -8.25 5.24 -3.17
C ILE A 9 -7.25 4.12 -3.04
N LEU A 10 -7.54 3.09 -2.22
CA LEU A 10 -6.64 1.97 -1.94
C LEU A 10 -6.29 1.19 -3.21
N ARG A 11 -7.22 1.16 -4.17
CA ARG A 11 -6.98 0.61 -5.51
C ARG A 11 -5.85 1.32 -6.26
N GLY A 12 -5.60 2.61 -6.00
CA GLY A 12 -4.50 3.35 -6.62
C GLY A 12 -3.14 2.73 -6.32
N LEU A 13 -2.85 2.43 -5.05
CA LEU A 13 -1.62 1.74 -4.65
C LEU A 13 -1.57 0.30 -5.16
N LEU A 14 -2.71 -0.39 -5.08
CA LEU A 14 -2.76 -1.82 -5.42
C LEU A 14 -2.74 -2.07 -6.93
N PHE A 15 -3.02 -1.05 -7.76
CA PHE A 15 -3.02 -1.19 -9.22
C PHE A 15 -1.65 -1.63 -9.77
N THR A 16 -0.55 -1.34 -9.06
CA THR A 16 0.81 -1.82 -9.39
C THR A 16 0.91 -3.36 -9.51
N TYR A 17 -0.01 -4.09 -8.87
CA TYR A 17 -0.04 -5.55 -8.86
C TYR A 17 -0.96 -6.16 -9.93
N CYS A 18 -1.72 -5.33 -10.64
CA CYS A 18 -2.73 -5.78 -11.60
C CYS A 18 -2.12 -6.16 -12.95
N ILE A 19 -2.73 -7.14 -13.61
CA ILE A 19 -2.43 -7.58 -14.98
C ILE A 19 -2.67 -6.44 -15.99
N GLU A 20 -3.67 -5.59 -15.72
CA GLU A 20 -4.00 -4.42 -16.54
C GLU A 20 -2.99 -3.27 -16.41
N ASN A 21 -2.05 -3.34 -15.48
CA ASN A 21 -0.98 -2.36 -15.37
C ASN A 21 0.03 -2.53 -16.53
N THR A 22 0.93 -1.57 -16.71
CA THR A 22 2.02 -1.61 -17.69
C THR A 22 2.79 -2.93 -17.62
N THR A 23 2.93 -3.64 -18.72
CA THR A 23 3.71 -4.89 -18.79
C THR A 23 5.16 -4.66 -18.38
N ASP A 24 5.62 -5.42 -17.38
CA ASP A 24 6.98 -5.35 -16.84
C ASP A 24 7.34 -6.71 -16.27
N VAL A 25 8.15 -7.47 -17.02
CA VAL A 25 8.53 -8.84 -16.70
C VAL A 25 9.29 -8.95 -15.38
N GLU A 26 10.10 -7.95 -15.04
CA GLU A 26 10.85 -7.95 -13.77
C GLU A 26 9.89 -7.76 -12.60
N ARG A 27 9.00 -6.78 -12.69
CA ARG A 27 7.97 -6.54 -11.69
C ARG A 27 7.05 -7.75 -11.53
N GLU A 28 6.56 -8.30 -12.63
CA GLU A 28 5.71 -9.49 -12.65
C GLU A 28 6.39 -10.67 -11.97
N GLY A 29 7.67 -10.91 -12.28
CA GLY A 29 8.48 -11.95 -11.63
C GLY A 29 8.61 -11.75 -10.12
N ILE A 30 8.79 -10.50 -9.66
CA ILE A 30 8.83 -10.18 -8.22
C ILE A 30 7.48 -10.52 -7.56
N ILE A 31 6.36 -10.12 -8.18
CA ILE A 31 5.01 -10.34 -7.63
C ILE A 31 4.72 -11.84 -7.50
N VAL A 32 4.99 -12.63 -8.53
CA VAL A 32 4.75 -14.09 -8.53
C VAL A 32 5.65 -14.82 -7.53
N SER A 33 6.82 -14.27 -7.20
CA SER A 33 7.79 -14.92 -6.30
C SER A 33 7.47 -14.84 -4.81
N LYS A 34 6.40 -14.13 -4.43
CA LYS A 34 6.05 -13.83 -3.03
C LYS A 34 4.70 -14.42 -2.64
N ASP A 35 4.64 -15.03 -1.46
CA ASP A 35 3.38 -15.45 -0.86
C ASP A 35 2.66 -14.24 -0.22
N VAL A 36 1.51 -13.85 -0.81
CA VAL A 36 0.70 -12.73 -0.32
C VAL A 36 -0.06 -13.03 0.97
N ASN A 37 -0.15 -14.30 1.37
CA ASN A 37 -0.74 -14.72 2.64
C ASN A 37 0.30 -14.83 3.75
N ASN A 38 1.60 -14.70 3.43
CA ASN A 38 2.68 -14.59 4.39
C ASN A 38 2.98 -13.11 4.69
N PRO A 39 2.73 -12.61 5.92
CA PRO A 39 2.89 -11.19 6.23
C PRO A 39 4.30 -10.64 5.99
N LYS A 40 5.33 -11.49 6.16
CA LYS A 40 6.72 -11.07 5.95
C LYS A 40 7.02 -10.91 4.46
N GLU A 41 6.63 -11.89 3.64
CA GLU A 41 6.85 -11.81 2.19
C GLU A 41 6.01 -10.71 1.55
N LEU A 42 4.79 -10.51 2.03
CA LEU A 42 3.94 -9.40 1.62
C LEU A 42 4.57 -8.04 1.98
N ALA A 43 5.16 -7.90 3.17
CA ALA A 43 5.89 -6.70 3.54
C ALA A 43 7.10 -6.44 2.62
N GLU A 44 7.86 -7.49 2.27
CA GLU A 44 8.97 -7.41 1.31
C GLU A 44 8.48 -6.98 -0.09
N LEU A 45 7.31 -7.47 -0.52
CA LEU A 45 6.69 -7.10 -1.78
C LEU A 45 6.26 -5.62 -1.79
N PHE A 46 5.69 -5.13 -0.70
CA PHE A 46 5.37 -3.71 -0.56
C PHE A 46 6.64 -2.84 -0.57
N ASP A 47 7.72 -3.30 0.08
CA ASP A 47 9.00 -2.58 0.10
C ASP A 47 9.62 -2.46 -1.29
N ALA A 48 9.50 -3.52 -2.09
CA ALA A 48 10.01 -3.53 -3.44
C ALA A 48 9.21 -2.63 -4.39
N LEU A 49 7.87 -2.65 -4.31
CA LEU A 49 7.01 -2.08 -5.36
C LEU A 49 6.09 -0.94 -4.89
N THR A 50 5.54 -1.02 -3.69
CA THR A 50 4.60 -0.01 -3.18
C THR A 50 5.33 1.21 -2.62
N LYS A 51 6.52 1.02 -2.04
CA LYS A 51 7.27 2.10 -1.37
C LYS A 51 7.61 3.27 -2.31
N SER A 52 8.12 2.97 -3.50
CA SER A 52 8.48 3.97 -4.51
C SER A 52 7.25 4.74 -5.01
N GLU A 53 6.16 4.01 -5.31
CA GLU A 53 4.88 4.58 -5.70
C GLU A 53 4.33 5.52 -4.60
N TYR A 54 4.30 5.07 -3.35
CA TYR A 54 3.83 5.86 -2.21
C TYR A 54 4.63 7.16 -2.01
N PHE A 55 5.95 7.11 -2.18
CA PHE A 55 6.79 8.30 -2.09
C PHE A 55 6.62 9.28 -3.25
N SER A 56 6.06 8.86 -4.38
CA SER A 56 5.73 9.77 -5.48
C SER A 56 4.54 10.69 -5.14
N TYR A 57 3.69 10.30 -4.18
CA TYR A 57 2.52 11.07 -3.79
C TYR A 57 2.85 12.24 -2.86
N ARG A 58 1.97 13.26 -2.88
CA ARG A 58 2.06 14.39 -1.94
C ARG A 58 1.78 13.93 -0.51
N GLU A 59 2.35 14.63 0.46
CA GLU A 59 2.26 14.25 1.89
C GLU A 59 0.83 14.15 2.45
N ASP A 60 -0.09 14.99 1.96
CA ASP A 60 -1.51 14.93 2.32
C ASP A 60 -2.20 13.68 1.75
N GLU A 61 -1.74 13.20 0.61
CA GLU A 61 -2.24 11.97 -0.04
C GLU A 61 -1.69 10.74 0.65
N GLN A 62 -0.40 10.75 0.98
CA GLN A 62 0.24 9.75 1.83
C GLN A 62 -0.50 9.59 3.16
N GLN A 63 -0.81 10.70 3.85
CA GLN A 63 -1.62 10.64 5.07
C GLN A 63 -3.04 10.13 4.81
N TRP A 64 -3.65 10.49 3.67
CA TRP A 64 -5.01 10.06 3.34
C TRP A 64 -5.11 8.52 3.19
N TYR A 65 -4.10 7.86 2.65
CA TYR A 65 -4.03 6.39 2.61
C TYR A 65 -3.99 5.78 4.02
N ILE A 66 -3.13 6.30 4.89
CA ILE A 66 -3.03 5.84 6.29
C ILE A 66 -4.36 6.05 7.02
N ASP A 67 -4.91 7.26 6.97
CA ASP A 67 -6.19 7.60 7.62
C ASP A 67 -7.33 6.70 7.11
N THR A 68 -7.33 6.38 5.82
CA THR A 68 -8.34 5.51 5.21
C THR A 68 -8.23 4.07 5.71
N LEU A 69 -7.02 3.51 5.72
CA LEU A 69 -6.76 2.16 6.21
C LEU A 69 -7.08 2.04 7.71
N GLU A 70 -6.63 3.00 8.53
CA GLU A 70 -6.93 3.03 9.97
C GLU A 70 -8.44 3.07 10.22
N HIS A 71 -9.17 3.90 9.47
CA HIS A 71 -10.62 4.00 9.59
C HIS A 71 -11.30 2.67 9.29
N PHE A 72 -11.08 2.08 8.10
CA PHE A 72 -11.79 0.85 7.71
C PHE A 72 -11.33 -0.37 8.51
N LEU A 73 -10.06 -0.46 8.90
CA LEU A 73 -9.60 -1.51 9.82
C LEU A 73 -10.20 -1.38 11.22
N SER A 74 -10.66 -0.19 11.64
CA SER A 74 -11.39 -0.03 12.90
C SER A 74 -12.87 -0.45 12.83
N THR A 75 -13.36 -0.76 11.63
CA THR A 75 -14.73 -1.23 11.35
C THR A 75 -14.77 -2.72 11.03
N ASP A 76 -15.96 -3.23 10.67
CA ASP A 76 -16.24 -4.58 10.19
C ASP A 76 -16.04 -4.76 8.66
N GLU A 77 -15.48 -3.75 7.98
CA GLU A 77 -15.12 -3.82 6.55
C GLU A 77 -14.18 -5.00 6.25
N ASP A 78 -14.53 -5.80 5.24
CA ASP A 78 -13.80 -7.00 4.80
C ASP A 78 -12.83 -6.73 3.64
N PHE A 79 -12.91 -5.53 3.03
CA PHE A 79 -12.12 -5.10 1.88
C PHE A 79 -12.37 -5.89 0.59
N GLU A 80 -13.40 -6.74 0.50
CA GLU A 80 -13.74 -7.48 -0.72
C GLU A 80 -13.97 -6.53 -1.89
N SER A 81 -14.63 -5.40 -1.62
CA SER A 81 -14.89 -4.37 -2.62
C SER A 81 -13.62 -3.74 -3.19
N VAL A 82 -12.50 -3.72 -2.45
CA VAL A 82 -11.23 -3.17 -2.95
C VAL A 82 -10.66 -4.06 -4.05
N PHE A 83 -10.70 -5.38 -3.85
CA PHE A 83 -10.15 -6.40 -4.75
C PHE A 83 -11.15 -6.89 -5.80
N TYR A 84 -12.40 -6.43 -5.75
CA TYR A 84 -13.37 -6.75 -6.78
C TYR A 84 -12.88 -6.30 -8.16
N LEU A 85 -12.77 -7.27 -9.10
CA LEU A 85 -12.22 -7.13 -10.46
C LEU A 85 -10.71 -6.82 -10.52
N PHE A 86 -9.96 -7.08 -9.45
CA PHE A 86 -8.50 -7.05 -9.51
C PHE A 86 -7.96 -8.39 -10.00
N ASP A 87 -7.68 -8.46 -11.29
CA ASP A 87 -6.86 -9.53 -11.86
C ASP A 87 -5.39 -9.20 -11.58
N THR A 88 -4.77 -9.93 -10.65
CA THR A 88 -3.41 -9.65 -10.16
C THR A 88 -2.40 -10.70 -10.60
N TYR A 89 -1.12 -10.34 -10.59
CA TYR A 89 -0.01 -11.29 -10.77
C TYR A 89 0.34 -12.10 -9.52
N PHE A 90 -0.43 -12.03 -8.44
CA PHE A 90 -0.16 -12.84 -7.24
C PHE A 90 -0.19 -14.33 -7.57
N GLY A 91 0.74 -15.09 -6.99
CA GLY A 91 0.81 -16.54 -7.20
C GLY A 91 -0.36 -17.31 -6.58
N ASP A 92 -0.98 -16.74 -5.54
CA ASP A 92 -2.09 -17.31 -4.77
C ASP A 92 -3.22 -16.28 -4.58
N GLU A 93 -4.42 -16.77 -4.31
CA GLU A 93 -5.54 -15.94 -3.86
C GLU A 93 -5.26 -15.32 -2.49
N ILE A 94 -5.79 -14.13 -2.24
CA ILE A 94 -5.71 -13.49 -0.93
C ILE A 94 -6.78 -14.10 -0.02
N LEU A 95 -6.35 -14.90 0.95
CA LEU A 95 -7.21 -15.64 1.88
C LEU A 95 -7.84 -14.72 2.93
N ASP A 96 -7.08 -13.73 3.41
CA ASP A 96 -7.54 -12.74 4.38
C ASP A 96 -7.15 -11.33 3.91
N LYS A 97 -8.11 -10.67 3.25
CA LYS A 97 -7.94 -9.31 2.73
C LYS A 97 -7.76 -8.29 3.84
N ARG A 98 -8.34 -8.52 5.02
CA ARG A 98 -8.17 -7.62 6.16
C ARG A 98 -6.75 -7.74 6.73
N ALA A 99 -6.20 -8.94 6.81
CA ALA A 99 -4.79 -9.15 7.19
C ALA A 99 -3.84 -8.53 6.16
N PHE A 100 -4.09 -8.73 4.87
CA PHE A 100 -3.34 -8.10 3.78
C PHE A 100 -3.29 -6.57 3.94
N MET A 101 -4.45 -5.94 4.16
CA MET A 101 -4.55 -4.49 4.32
C MET A 101 -3.96 -3.98 5.64
N THR A 102 -3.89 -4.83 6.67
CA THR A 102 -3.18 -4.53 7.92
C THR A 102 -1.67 -4.43 7.68
N VAL A 103 -1.08 -5.39 6.95
CA VAL A 103 0.35 -5.35 6.57
C VAL A 103 0.64 -4.10 5.74
N LEU A 104 -0.24 -3.75 4.80
CA LEU A 104 -0.10 -2.52 4.02
C LEU A 104 -0.04 -1.28 4.93
N LEU A 105 -0.98 -1.15 5.87
CA LEU A 105 -0.99 -0.04 6.83
C LEU A 105 0.31 0.06 7.63
N GLU A 106 0.81 -1.06 8.14
CA GLU A 106 2.07 -1.10 8.89
C GLU A 106 3.24 -0.58 8.04
N ARG A 107 3.32 -1.01 6.77
CA ARG A 107 4.36 -0.53 5.84
C ARG A 107 4.22 0.96 5.53
N LEU A 108 3.02 1.46 5.25
CA LEU A 108 2.81 2.89 4.96
C LEU A 108 3.22 3.79 6.14
N LYS A 109 2.96 3.35 7.38
CA LYS A 109 3.40 4.05 8.59
C LYS A 109 4.93 4.11 8.69
N ILE A 110 5.61 3.01 8.39
CA ILE A 110 7.08 2.95 8.36
C ILE A 110 7.63 3.89 7.28
N TYR A 111 7.11 3.83 6.06
CA TYR A 111 7.54 4.71 4.96
C TYR A 111 7.38 6.19 5.33
N LYS A 112 6.24 6.54 5.93
CA LYS A 112 6.01 7.90 6.39
C LYS A 112 7.03 8.34 7.45
N SER A 113 7.35 7.48 8.41
CA SER A 113 8.38 7.77 9.40
C SER A 113 9.76 7.98 8.77
N GLU A 114 10.15 7.14 7.82
CA GLU A 114 11.41 7.27 7.10
C GLU A 114 11.49 8.59 6.31
N ALA A 115 10.41 8.97 5.62
CA ALA A 115 10.35 10.24 4.88
C ALA A 115 10.47 11.46 5.80
N LEU A 116 9.93 11.39 7.02
CA LEU A 116 10.07 12.45 8.02
C LEU A 116 11.50 12.52 8.57
N SER A 117 12.16 11.38 8.80
CA SER A 117 13.55 11.32 9.28
C SER A 117 14.57 11.72 8.21
N ALA A 118 14.26 11.56 6.92
CA ALA A 118 15.14 11.92 5.81
C ALA A 118 15.09 13.42 5.45
N LYS A 119 14.09 14.17 5.91
CA LYS A 119 14.06 15.63 5.76
C LYS A 119 15.09 16.25 6.71
N PRO A 120 16.03 17.08 6.22
CA PRO A 120 16.88 17.84 7.11
C PRO A 120 15.99 18.68 8.04
N ILE A 121 16.35 18.72 9.32
CA ILE A 121 15.83 19.74 10.24
C ILE A 121 16.14 21.08 9.55
N GLN A 122 15.12 21.75 9.02
CA GLN A 122 15.25 23.17 8.71
C GLN A 122 15.33 23.86 10.06
N ASP A 123 16.56 23.94 10.57
CA ASP A 123 16.89 24.68 11.78
C ASP A 123 16.62 26.14 11.46
N GLY A 124 15.42 26.60 11.82
CA GLY A 124 15.06 27.99 11.83
C GLY A 124 15.91 28.69 12.88
N THR A 125 17.08 29.18 12.47
CA THR A 125 17.91 30.08 13.28
C THR A 125 18.07 31.42 12.56
N HIS A 126 17.45 32.42 13.20
CA HIS A 126 17.54 33.88 13.05
C HIS A 126 16.73 34.57 11.96
#